data_AF-A0A1N6XSW8-F1
#
_entry.id   AF-A0A1N6XSW8-F1
#
_cell.length_a   1.000
_cell.length_b   1.000
_cell.length_c   1.000
_cell.angle_alpha   90.00
_cell.angle_beta   90.00
_cell.angle_gamma   90.00
#
_symmetry.space_group_name_H-M   'P 1'
#
loop_
_entity.id
_entity.type
_entity.pdbx_description
1 polymer ?
#
loop_
_entity_poly.entity_id
_entity_poly.type
_entity_poly.pdbx_seq_one_letter_code
_entity_poly.pdbx_strand_id
1 'polypeptide(L)'
;MTISMSNDNTLACGQRLQAAREQAGWSLEEASVQSRMPIRALSALESGEWSKLGAPVFVRGQLRSYAKLLGVDADALLAEADVAPVRPVELITREHTPGWERFFSQLGSKIVYVVMTLGLAIPVYMVATRSPVPEQSQQASQKPAPGTELMPKKREPVAASMTSLPKPAPAALSFEFDGESWVQFYAPDGSTLEKGLMKPGDRRQFAAGQLGRAVVGNVSDVRVERAGQPVDMTPWLKSNVARFAVSSDGSPVTAAE
;
A
#
# COMPACT_ATOMS: atom_id res chain seq x y z
N MET A 1 19.67 -37.14 -21.32
CA MET A 1 20.09 -38.37 -20.62
C MET A 1 20.11 -38.21 -19.09
N THR A 2 20.25 -36.99 -18.56
CA THR A 2 20.38 -36.70 -17.12
C THR A 2 19.15 -37.05 -16.25
N ILE A 3 17.94 -36.94 -16.79
CA ILE A 3 16.68 -37.15 -16.03
C ILE A 3 16.51 -38.63 -15.58
N SER A 4 17.01 -39.59 -16.36
CA SER A 4 16.90 -41.01 -16.01
C SER A 4 17.81 -41.35 -14.82
N MET A 5 19.07 -40.90 -14.86
CA MET A 5 20.05 -41.18 -13.80
C MET A 5 19.64 -40.59 -12.45
N SER A 6 19.05 -39.39 -12.43
CA SER A 6 18.53 -38.82 -11.18
C SER A 6 17.38 -39.65 -10.59
N ASN A 7 16.52 -40.23 -11.43
CA ASN A 7 15.39 -41.04 -10.97
C ASN A 7 15.82 -42.41 -10.45
N ASP A 8 16.87 -43.00 -11.04
CA ASP A 8 17.45 -44.25 -10.55
C ASP A 8 18.08 -44.06 -9.16
N ASN A 9 18.73 -42.92 -8.92
CA ASN A 9 19.32 -42.59 -7.62
C ASN A 9 18.27 -42.32 -6.53
N THR A 10 17.15 -41.65 -6.86
CA THR A 10 16.06 -41.42 -5.89
C THR A 10 15.38 -42.73 -5.49
N LEU A 11 15.22 -43.66 -6.43
CA LEU A 11 14.69 -45.00 -6.18
C LEU A 11 15.63 -45.82 -5.27
N ALA A 12 16.93 -45.80 -5.54
CA ALA A 12 17.92 -46.47 -4.70
C ALA A 12 17.94 -45.92 -3.27
N CYS A 13 17.83 -44.59 -3.11
CA CYS A 13 17.71 -43.95 -1.81
C CYS A 13 16.43 -44.35 -1.06
N GLY A 14 15.29 -44.40 -1.77
CA GLY A 14 14.02 -44.85 -1.21
C GLY A 14 14.06 -46.29 -0.70
N GLN A 15 14.63 -47.21 -1.48
CA GLN A 15 14.82 -48.61 -1.07
C GLN A 15 15.72 -48.74 0.16
N ARG A 16 16.75 -47.90 0.27
CA ARG A 16 17.65 -47.89 1.43
C ARG A 16 16.95 -47.42 2.71
N LEU A 17 16.08 -46.41 2.60
CA LEU A 17 15.22 -45.96 3.71
C LEU A 17 14.24 -47.05 4.13
N GLN A 18 13.61 -47.73 3.17
CA GLN A 18 12.72 -48.85 3.43
C GLN A 18 13.43 -49.98 4.18
N ALA A 19 14.60 -50.39 3.70
CA ALA A 19 15.40 -51.44 4.34
C ALA A 19 15.80 -51.05 5.77
N ALA A 20 16.17 -49.79 6.00
CA ALA A 20 16.49 -49.28 7.34
C ALA A 20 15.26 -49.27 8.27
N ARG A 21 14.06 -48.95 7.75
CA ARG A 21 12.81 -49.06 8.51
C ARG A 21 12.52 -50.50 8.91
N GLU A 22 12.65 -51.43 7.97
CA GLU A 22 12.42 -52.86 8.23
C GLU A 22 13.43 -53.41 9.24
N GLN A 23 14.69 -52.97 9.20
CA GLN A 23 15.71 -53.30 10.21
C GLN A 23 15.41 -52.70 11.58
N ALA A 24 14.81 -51.52 11.64
CA ALA A 24 14.32 -50.91 12.87
C ALA A 24 13.05 -51.59 13.42
N GLY A 25 12.43 -52.49 12.63
CA GLY A 25 11.23 -53.23 13.04
C GLY A 25 9.95 -52.41 13.06
N TRP A 26 9.91 -51.28 12.35
CA TRP A 26 8.73 -50.40 12.32
C TRP A 26 7.86 -50.65 11.09
N SER A 27 6.55 -50.70 11.30
CA SER A 27 5.59 -50.55 10.21
C SER A 27 5.62 -49.14 9.62
N LEU A 28 5.09 -48.97 8.41
CA LEU A 28 5.01 -47.65 7.78
C LEU A 28 4.12 -46.70 8.60
N GLU A 29 3.07 -47.23 9.21
CA GLU A 29 2.15 -46.53 10.10
C GLU A 29 2.84 -46.07 11.39
N GLU A 30 3.58 -46.96 12.06
CA GLU A 30 4.35 -46.62 13.27
C GLU A 30 5.43 -45.58 12.97
N ALA A 31 6.15 -45.74 11.86
CA ALA A 31 7.13 -44.78 11.39
C ALA A 31 6.48 -43.40 11.14
N SER A 32 5.24 -43.35 10.66
CA SER A 32 4.50 -42.10 10.45
C SER A 32 4.20 -41.38 11.75
N VAL A 33 3.74 -42.11 12.77
CA VAL A 33 3.44 -41.56 14.10
C VAL A 33 4.70 -41.05 14.76
N GLN A 34 5.78 -41.84 14.71
CA GLN A 34 7.03 -41.53 15.38
C GLN A 34 7.78 -40.37 14.69
N SER A 35 7.80 -40.33 13.36
CA SER A 35 8.45 -39.26 12.59
C SER A 35 7.58 -37.99 12.46
N ARG A 36 6.31 -38.06 12.89
CA ARG A 36 5.27 -37.02 12.75
C ARG A 36 5.06 -36.59 11.30
N MET A 37 5.27 -37.50 10.36
CA MET A 37 5.05 -37.29 8.93
C MET A 37 3.85 -38.11 8.47
N PRO A 38 3.02 -37.60 7.55
CA PRO A 38 1.88 -38.35 7.05
C PRO A 38 2.37 -39.59 6.28
N ILE A 39 1.65 -40.71 6.38
CA ILE A 39 2.01 -42.00 5.74
C ILE A 39 2.30 -41.84 4.24
N ARG A 40 1.50 -41.03 3.54
CA ARG A 40 1.71 -40.72 2.12
C ARG A 40 3.08 -40.12 1.80
N ALA A 41 3.65 -39.35 2.73
CA ALA A 41 4.96 -38.74 2.55
C ALA A 41 6.08 -39.77 2.74
N LEU A 42 5.97 -40.63 3.75
CA LEU A 42 6.92 -41.74 3.95
C LEU A 42 6.89 -42.71 2.78
N SER A 43 5.69 -43.08 2.31
CA SER A 43 5.53 -43.94 1.13
C SER A 43 6.18 -43.31 -0.11
N ALA A 44 6.01 -42.00 -0.33
CA ALA A 44 6.64 -41.30 -1.45
C ALA A 44 8.17 -41.20 -1.30
N LEU A 45 8.70 -41.11 -0.07
CA LEU A 45 10.13 -41.16 0.18
C LEU A 45 10.72 -42.54 -0.14
N GLU A 46 10.07 -43.61 0.32
CA GLU A 46 10.46 -45.01 0.07
C GLU A 46 10.31 -45.42 -1.40
N SER A 47 9.29 -44.92 -2.10
CA SER A 47 9.05 -45.20 -3.52
C SER A 47 9.87 -44.34 -4.49
N GLY A 48 10.68 -43.39 -3.97
CA GLY A 48 11.46 -42.46 -4.79
C GLY A 48 10.64 -41.40 -5.54
N GLU A 49 9.32 -41.32 -5.30
CA GLU A 49 8.40 -40.39 -5.96
C GLU A 49 8.39 -39.00 -5.30
N TRP A 50 9.58 -38.41 -5.15
CA TRP A 50 9.75 -37.16 -4.38
C TRP A 50 9.08 -35.94 -5.02
N SER A 51 8.74 -36.01 -6.31
CA SER A 51 7.93 -35.00 -7.00
C SER A 51 6.54 -34.82 -6.38
N LYS A 52 5.97 -35.86 -5.76
CA LYS A 52 4.65 -35.80 -5.10
C LYS A 52 4.70 -35.09 -3.74
N LEU A 53 5.88 -34.93 -3.15
CA LEU A 53 6.08 -34.29 -1.84
C LEU A 53 6.09 -32.75 -1.91
N GLY A 54 6.24 -32.18 -3.12
CA GLY A 54 6.26 -30.74 -3.36
C GLY A 54 7.67 -30.19 -3.64
N ALA A 55 7.97 -28.99 -3.13
CA ALA A 55 9.23 -28.33 -3.43
C ALA A 55 10.44 -29.12 -2.84
N PRO A 56 11.61 -29.14 -3.52
CA PRO A 56 12.78 -29.90 -3.08
C PRO A 56 13.24 -29.61 -1.64
N VAL A 57 13.01 -28.39 -1.14
CA VAL A 57 13.29 -28.00 0.25
C VAL A 57 12.52 -28.85 1.27
N PHE A 58 11.28 -29.21 0.96
CA PHE A 58 10.43 -30.03 1.82
C PHE A 58 10.86 -31.49 1.80
N VAL A 59 11.23 -32.01 0.62
CA VAL A 59 11.79 -33.36 0.47
C VAL A 59 13.02 -33.52 1.35
N ARG A 60 13.94 -32.55 1.30
CA ARG A 60 15.16 -32.55 2.13
C ARG A 60 14.84 -32.57 3.62
N GLY A 61 13.90 -31.73 4.06
CA GLY A 61 13.49 -31.66 5.46
C GLY A 61 12.87 -32.96 5.96
N GLN A 62 11.97 -33.55 5.16
CA GLN A 62 11.29 -34.81 5.48
C GLN A 62 12.27 -35.99 5.48
N LEU A 63 13.13 -36.07 4.46
CA LEU A 63 14.15 -37.11 4.37
C LEU A 63 15.13 -37.04 5.54
N ARG A 64 15.57 -35.84 5.95
CA ARG A 64 16.44 -35.68 7.13
C ARG A 64 15.73 -36.07 8.43
N SER A 65 14.46 -35.68 8.60
CA SER A 65 13.66 -36.08 9.77
C SER A 65 13.52 -37.61 9.84
N TYR A 66 13.28 -38.24 8.70
CA TYR A 66 13.06 -39.69 8.63
C TYR A 66 14.36 -40.48 8.82
N ALA A 67 15.44 -40.09 8.14
CA ALA A 67 16.75 -40.69 8.29
C ALA A 67 17.28 -40.57 9.72
N LYS A 68 17.07 -39.42 10.38
CA LYS A 68 17.39 -39.25 11.81
C LYS A 68 16.65 -40.23 12.70
N LEU A 69 15.39 -40.54 12.38
CA LEU A 69 14.61 -41.51 13.12
C LEU A 69 15.16 -42.94 12.95
N LEU A 70 15.58 -43.28 11.73
CA LEU A 70 16.12 -44.59 11.37
C LEU A 70 17.61 -44.77 11.71
N GLY A 71 18.30 -43.71 12.18
CA GLY A 71 19.74 -43.74 12.44
C GLY A 71 20.61 -43.80 11.17
N VAL A 72 20.05 -43.41 10.02
CA VAL A 72 20.75 -43.37 8.72
C VAL A 72 21.31 -41.98 8.47
N ASP A 73 22.47 -41.88 7.82
CA ASP A 73 23.07 -40.60 7.44
C ASP A 73 22.25 -39.91 6.33
N ALA A 74 21.55 -38.85 6.72
CA ALA A 74 20.71 -38.05 5.82
C ALA A 74 21.52 -37.29 4.77
N ASP A 75 22.72 -36.81 5.11
CA ASP A 75 23.50 -35.96 4.21
C ASP A 75 24.16 -36.81 3.12
N ALA A 76 24.55 -38.04 3.43
CA ALA A 76 25.00 -39.03 2.44
C ALA A 76 23.88 -39.37 1.43
N LEU A 77 22.67 -39.64 1.90
CA LEU A 77 21.51 -39.93 1.03
C LEU A 77 21.15 -38.75 0.12
N LEU A 78 21.21 -37.51 0.64
CA LEU A 78 20.93 -36.32 -0.15
C LEU A 78 21.97 -36.03 -1.22
N ALA A 79 23.23 -36.35 -0.94
CA ALA A 79 24.32 -36.24 -1.92
C ALA A 79 24.18 -37.30 -3.03
N GLU A 80 23.80 -38.53 -2.67
CA GLU A 80 23.61 -39.63 -3.62
C GLU A 80 22.41 -39.39 -4.56
N ALA A 81 21.33 -38.81 -4.04
CA ALA A 81 20.12 -38.52 -4.81
C ALA A 81 20.15 -37.21 -5.63
N ASP A 82 21.31 -36.54 -5.73
CA ASP A 82 21.51 -35.27 -6.45
C ASP A 82 20.44 -34.21 -6.14
N VAL A 83 19.99 -34.12 -4.88
CA VAL A 83 19.02 -33.12 -4.49
C VAL A 83 19.71 -31.77 -4.41
N ALA A 84 19.57 -30.99 -5.49
CA ALA A 84 20.23 -29.70 -5.66
C ALA A 84 20.25 -28.86 -4.37
N PRO A 85 21.42 -28.30 -4.00
CA PRO A 85 21.54 -27.50 -2.79
C PRO A 85 20.59 -26.32 -2.85
N VAL A 86 19.90 -26.06 -1.74
CA VAL A 86 18.99 -24.92 -1.60
C VAL A 86 19.83 -23.66 -1.77
N ARG A 87 19.71 -23.02 -2.93
CA ARG A 87 20.32 -21.70 -3.13
C ARG A 87 19.53 -20.74 -2.23
N PRO A 88 20.17 -20.10 -1.23
CA PRO A 88 19.49 -19.09 -0.44
C PRO A 88 18.95 -18.03 -1.41
N VAL A 89 17.70 -17.63 -1.24
CA VAL A 89 17.11 -16.54 -2.01
C VAL A 89 18.04 -15.35 -1.84
N GLU A 90 18.61 -14.88 -2.94
CA GLU A 90 19.47 -13.71 -2.95
C GLU A 90 18.64 -12.56 -2.38
N LEU A 91 19.03 -12.11 -1.19
CA LEU A 91 18.35 -11.02 -0.51
C LEU A 91 18.64 -9.76 -1.34
N ILE A 92 17.68 -9.38 -2.18
CA ILE A 92 17.68 -8.06 -2.80
C ILE A 92 17.55 -7.07 -1.65
N THR A 93 18.69 -6.57 -1.20
CA THR A 93 18.74 -5.46 -0.27
C THR A 93 18.16 -4.29 -1.03
N ARG A 94 16.90 -3.95 -0.75
CA ARG A 94 16.33 -2.69 -1.21
C ARG A 94 17.19 -1.62 -0.54
N GLU A 95 18.08 -1.00 -1.31
CA GLU A 95 18.91 0.08 -0.80
C GLU A 95 17.99 1.16 -0.21
N HIS A 96 18.32 1.57 1.00
CA HIS A 96 17.65 2.63 1.71
C HIS A 96 17.84 3.93 0.92
N THR A 97 16.83 4.37 0.17
CA THR A 97 16.88 5.65 -0.53
C THR A 97 17.07 6.76 0.52
N PRO A 98 18.24 7.40 0.59
CA PRO A 98 18.52 8.36 1.63
C PRO A 98 17.68 9.61 1.37
N GLY A 99 16.97 10.10 2.40
CA GLY A 99 15.88 11.07 2.28
C GLY A 99 16.23 12.43 1.65
N TRP A 100 17.51 12.71 1.41
CA TRP A 100 17.97 13.95 0.78
C TRP A 100 17.55 14.06 -0.70
N GLU A 101 17.39 12.96 -1.44
CA GLU A 101 16.96 13.02 -2.86
C GLU A 101 15.55 13.59 -3.05
N ARG A 102 14.66 13.47 -2.05
CA ARG A 102 13.31 14.07 -2.09
C ARG A 102 13.30 15.55 -1.71
N PHE A 103 14.34 16.03 -1.04
CA PHE A 103 14.44 17.42 -0.59
C PHE A 103 14.98 18.35 -1.69
N PHE A 104 15.92 17.86 -2.52
CA PHE A 104 16.55 18.67 -3.57
C PHE A 104 15.63 18.97 -4.77
N SER A 105 14.65 18.11 -5.07
CA SER A 105 13.68 18.36 -6.15
C SER A 105 12.73 19.52 -5.87
N GLN A 106 12.44 19.80 -4.59
CA GLN A 106 11.61 20.93 -4.16
C GLN A 106 12.38 22.26 -4.10
N LEU A 107 13.72 22.20 -3.98
CA LEU A 107 14.57 23.39 -3.86
C LEU A 107 14.94 23.97 -5.24
N GLY A 108 15.14 23.12 -6.25
CA GLY A 108 15.48 23.54 -7.61
C GLY A 108 14.45 24.47 -8.25
N SER A 109 13.16 24.11 -8.15
CA SER A 109 12.06 24.92 -8.72
C SER A 109 11.93 26.30 -8.05
N LYS A 110 12.27 26.40 -6.76
CA LYS A 110 12.23 27.68 -6.03
C LYS A 110 13.44 28.56 -6.36
N ILE A 111 14.63 27.97 -6.53
CA ILE A 111 15.84 28.71 -6.91
C ILE A 111 15.70 29.31 -8.31
N VAL A 112 15.15 28.55 -9.28
CA VAL A 112 14.89 29.07 -10.64
C VAL A 112 13.98 30.29 -10.60
N TYR A 113 12.89 30.23 -9.83
CA TYR A 113 11.96 31.37 -9.73
C TYR A 113 12.61 32.59 -9.06
N VAL A 114 13.42 32.38 -8.01
CA VAL A 114 14.17 33.46 -7.33
C VAL A 114 15.20 34.10 -8.26
N VAL A 115 15.98 33.31 -9.01
CA VAL A 115 16.96 33.85 -9.96
C VAL A 115 16.28 34.59 -11.10
N MET A 116 15.17 34.06 -11.62
CA MET A 116 14.41 34.71 -12.69
C MET A 116 13.76 36.02 -12.22
N THR A 117 13.21 36.05 -11.00
CA THR A 117 12.66 37.29 -10.41
C THR A 117 13.74 38.31 -10.11
N LEU A 118 14.89 37.91 -9.54
CA LEU A 118 16.01 38.83 -9.34
C LEU A 118 16.54 39.38 -10.66
N GLY A 119 16.69 38.52 -11.68
CA GLY A 119 17.16 38.89 -13.01
C GLY A 119 16.26 39.89 -13.74
N LEU A 120 14.95 39.91 -13.43
CA LEU A 120 14.01 40.89 -13.96
C LEU A 120 13.88 42.14 -13.06
N ALA A 121 13.85 41.96 -11.74
CA ALA A 121 13.59 43.04 -10.79
C ALA A 121 14.78 44.00 -10.65
N ILE A 122 16.02 43.49 -10.67
CA ILE A 122 17.24 44.32 -10.55
C ILE A 122 17.36 45.32 -11.70
N PRO A 123 17.25 44.95 -13.00
CA PRO A 123 17.35 45.93 -14.08
C PRO A 123 16.20 46.94 -14.08
N VAL A 124 14.97 46.54 -13.74
CA VAL A 124 13.83 47.48 -13.59
C VAL A 124 14.09 48.48 -12.46
N TYR A 125 14.59 48.00 -11.31
CA TYR A 125 14.96 48.86 -10.20
C TYR A 125 16.10 49.83 -10.56
N MET A 126 17.11 49.35 -11.30
CA MET A 126 18.22 50.18 -11.79
C MET A 126 17.77 51.25 -12.79
N VAL A 127 16.76 50.96 -13.63
CA VAL A 127 16.19 51.94 -14.56
C VAL A 127 15.28 52.94 -13.83
N ALA A 128 14.47 52.46 -12.88
CA ALA A 128 13.56 53.31 -12.10
C ALA A 128 14.29 54.25 -11.12
N THR A 129 15.51 53.91 -10.70
CA THR A 129 16.35 54.76 -9.84
C THR A 129 17.25 55.72 -10.63
N ARG A 130 17.30 55.62 -11.96
CA ARG A 130 17.87 56.67 -12.82
C ARG A 130 16.79 57.75 -13.02
N SER A 131 17.08 58.95 -12.54
CA SER A 131 16.13 60.08 -12.53
C SER A 131 15.54 60.39 -13.92
N PRO A 132 14.20 60.51 -14.05
CA PRO A 132 13.57 61.07 -15.23
C PRO A 132 13.78 62.60 -15.27
N VAL A 133 14.18 63.13 -16.41
CA VAL A 133 14.17 64.58 -16.71
C VAL A 133 12.71 65.05 -16.75
N PRO A 134 12.32 66.12 -16.02
CA PRO A 134 10.95 66.63 -16.05
C PRO A 134 10.81 67.64 -17.19
N GLU A 135 9.96 67.34 -18.18
CA GLU A 135 9.50 68.33 -19.14
C GLU A 135 8.03 68.66 -18.86
N GLN A 136 7.81 69.88 -18.38
CA GLN A 136 6.52 70.46 -18.03
C GLN A 136 5.68 70.77 -19.28
N SER A 137 4.42 70.32 -19.23
CA SER A 137 3.22 71.14 -19.45
C SER A 137 3.13 72.02 -20.71
N GLN A 138 2.29 71.65 -21.66
CA GLN A 138 1.37 72.61 -22.28
C GLN A 138 -0.05 72.06 -22.32
N GLN A 139 -0.89 72.70 -21.51
CA GLN A 139 -2.34 72.57 -21.46
C GLN A 139 -2.89 73.98 -21.73
N ALA A 140 -3.60 74.15 -22.84
CA ALA A 140 -4.51 75.26 -23.09
C ALA A 140 -5.56 74.74 -24.09
N SER A 141 -6.69 74.22 -23.60
CA SER A 141 -7.94 74.96 -23.34
C SER A 141 -8.73 75.31 -24.60
N GLN A 142 -9.87 74.62 -24.82
CA GLN A 142 -11.19 75.26 -24.70
C GLN A 142 -12.36 74.26 -24.81
N LYS A 143 -13.34 74.52 -23.94
CA LYS A 143 -14.66 73.93 -23.60
C LYS A 143 -15.76 74.71 -24.42
N PRO A 144 -17.13 74.56 -24.34
CA PRO A 144 -18.06 73.69 -23.55
C PRO A 144 -19.29 73.04 -24.29
N ALA A 145 -19.88 72.04 -23.60
CA ALA A 145 -21.33 71.85 -23.25
C ALA A 145 -22.38 71.32 -24.28
N PRO A 146 -23.59 70.89 -23.84
CA PRO A 146 -23.95 70.01 -22.71
C PRO A 146 -25.14 69.04 -23.02
N GLY A 147 -25.38 68.09 -22.11
CA GLY A 147 -26.66 67.35 -21.98
C GLY A 147 -26.48 66.19 -20.98
N THR A 148 -26.68 66.43 -19.68
CA THR A 148 -27.93 66.17 -18.93
C THR A 148 -28.16 64.66 -18.78
N GLU A 149 -27.75 64.07 -17.63
CA GLU A 149 -28.64 63.72 -16.49
C GLU A 149 -29.16 62.26 -16.72
N LEU A 150 -28.95 61.23 -15.90
CA LEU A 150 -29.16 61.03 -14.47
C LEU A 150 -28.48 59.73 -13.99
N MET A 151 -28.23 59.69 -12.68
CA MET A 151 -27.90 58.57 -11.79
C MET A 151 -28.89 57.37 -11.91
N PRO A 152 -28.84 56.31 -11.07
CA PRO A 152 -27.74 55.62 -10.39
C PRO A 152 -27.68 54.13 -10.81
N LYS A 153 -26.51 53.49 -10.71
CA LYS A 153 -26.39 52.03 -10.91
C LYS A 153 -27.09 51.29 -9.76
N LYS A 154 -28.37 50.95 -9.96
CA LYS A 154 -29.18 50.10 -9.10
C LYS A 154 -28.50 48.73 -8.96
N ARG A 155 -28.19 48.35 -7.71
CA ARG A 155 -27.89 46.97 -7.34
C ARG A 155 -29.18 46.18 -7.52
N GLU A 156 -29.20 45.27 -8.47
CA GLU A 156 -30.20 44.21 -8.49
C GLU A 156 -29.68 43.01 -7.69
N PRO A 157 -30.51 42.45 -6.80
CA PRO A 157 -30.19 41.25 -6.07
C PRO A 157 -30.19 40.11 -7.08
N VAL A 158 -29.16 39.28 -7.04
CA VAL A 158 -29.16 38.03 -7.79
C VAL A 158 -30.31 37.20 -7.23
N ALA A 159 -31.41 37.17 -7.98
CA ALA A 159 -32.52 36.29 -7.75
C ALA A 159 -31.97 34.87 -7.68
N ALA A 160 -32.07 34.32 -6.47
CA ALA A 160 -32.22 32.91 -6.15
C ALA A 160 -32.37 31.98 -7.37
N SER A 161 -31.24 31.56 -7.95
CA SER A 161 -31.17 30.20 -8.48
C SER A 161 -31.11 29.27 -7.28
N MET A 162 -32.29 28.92 -6.77
CA MET A 162 -32.45 27.73 -5.95
C MET A 162 -32.24 26.50 -6.83
N THR A 163 -30.98 26.24 -7.20
CA THR A 163 -30.54 24.85 -7.19
C THR A 163 -30.50 24.50 -5.72
N SER A 164 -31.51 23.76 -5.28
CA SER A 164 -31.51 23.14 -3.96
C SER A 164 -30.13 22.55 -3.72
N LEU A 165 -29.42 23.07 -2.72
CA LEU A 165 -28.39 22.31 -2.02
C LEU A 165 -28.94 20.89 -1.90
N PRO A 166 -28.25 19.85 -2.38
CA PRO A 166 -28.64 18.51 -2.03
C PRO A 166 -28.58 18.50 -0.51
N LYS A 167 -29.76 18.49 0.12
CA LYS A 167 -29.91 18.13 1.53
C LYS A 167 -29.00 16.93 1.70
N PRO A 168 -27.89 17.03 2.46
CA PRO A 168 -27.00 15.90 2.59
C PRO A 168 -27.88 14.78 3.13
N ALA A 169 -28.14 13.77 2.30
CA ALA A 169 -28.62 12.50 2.80
C ALA A 169 -27.72 12.17 3.98
N PRO A 170 -28.25 11.76 5.14
CA PRO A 170 -27.44 11.61 6.35
C PRO A 170 -26.26 10.70 5.99
N ALA A 171 -25.09 11.31 5.80
CA ALA A 171 -23.88 10.59 5.50
C ALA A 171 -23.64 9.76 6.76
N ALA A 172 -23.72 8.45 6.61
CA ALA A 172 -23.55 7.58 7.75
C ALA A 172 -22.13 7.73 8.26
N LEU A 173 -21.16 7.92 7.36
CA LEU A 173 -19.78 8.24 7.70
C LEU A 173 -19.21 9.33 6.79
N SER A 174 -18.58 10.33 7.39
CA SER A 174 -17.78 11.34 6.72
C SER A 174 -16.35 11.33 7.23
N PHE A 175 -15.41 11.36 6.30
CA PHE A 175 -13.97 11.41 6.51
C PHE A 175 -13.47 12.77 6.02
N GLU A 176 -12.80 13.51 6.89
CA GLU A 176 -12.12 14.77 6.58
C GLU A 176 -10.62 14.59 6.85
N PHE A 177 -9.81 14.93 5.85
CA PHE A 177 -8.37 14.71 5.88
C PHE A 177 -7.68 16.05 6.12
N ASP A 178 -7.09 16.23 7.30
CA ASP A 178 -6.29 17.41 7.67
C ASP A 178 -4.85 17.32 7.15
N GLY A 179 -4.43 16.14 6.67
CA GLY A 179 -3.08 15.83 6.19
C GLY A 179 -3.08 14.76 5.09
N GLU A 180 -1.89 14.36 4.64
CA GLU A 180 -1.77 13.26 3.66
C GLU A 180 -2.10 11.91 4.32
N SER A 181 -3.12 11.23 3.82
CA SER A 181 -3.61 9.96 4.36
C SER A 181 -3.94 9.00 3.21
N TRP A 182 -3.36 7.81 3.23
CA TRP A 182 -3.74 6.78 2.27
C TRP A 182 -4.95 6.01 2.80
N VAL A 183 -5.90 5.74 1.92
CA VAL A 183 -7.16 5.09 2.26
C VAL A 183 -7.47 3.94 1.31
N GLN A 184 -8.13 2.92 1.86
CA GLN A 184 -8.74 1.83 1.10
C GLN A 184 -10.13 1.59 1.65
N PHE A 185 -11.13 1.92 0.84
CA PHE A 185 -12.54 1.74 1.13
C PHE A 185 -13.08 0.57 0.29
N TYR A 186 -13.72 -0.38 0.96
CA TYR A 186 -14.35 -1.55 0.35
C TYR A 186 -15.85 -1.55 0.64
N ALA A 187 -16.66 -1.92 -0.35
CA ALA A 187 -18.08 -2.12 -0.17
C ALA A 187 -18.38 -3.42 0.60
N PRO A 188 -19.62 -3.63 1.09
CA PRO A 188 -19.99 -4.86 1.80
C PRO A 188 -19.86 -6.13 0.96
N ASP A 189 -19.92 -6.01 -0.38
CA ASP A 189 -19.69 -7.11 -1.33
C ASP A 189 -18.19 -7.43 -1.54
N GLY A 190 -17.29 -6.67 -0.92
CA GLY A 190 -15.84 -6.80 -1.05
C GLY A 190 -15.24 -6.05 -2.24
N SER A 191 -16.05 -5.40 -3.07
CA SER A 191 -15.55 -4.57 -4.17
C SER A 191 -14.80 -3.34 -3.64
N THR A 192 -13.77 -2.90 -4.38
CA THR A 192 -13.01 -1.70 -3.99
C THR A 192 -13.78 -0.47 -4.42
N LEU A 193 -14.21 0.35 -3.46
CA LEU A 193 -14.87 1.63 -3.72
C LEU A 193 -13.85 2.70 -4.10
N GLU A 194 -12.79 2.81 -3.31
CA GLU A 194 -11.78 3.84 -3.51
C GLU A 194 -10.46 3.43 -2.83
N LYS A 195 -9.36 3.60 -3.56
CA LYS A 195 -8.00 3.36 -3.08
C LYS A 195 -7.12 4.48 -3.59
N GLY A 196 -6.46 5.18 -2.68
CA GLY A 196 -5.63 6.31 -3.07
C GLY A 196 -5.02 7.04 -1.89
N LEU A 197 -4.21 8.05 -2.21
CA LEU A 197 -3.68 9.01 -1.26
C LEU A 197 -4.60 10.24 -1.27
N MET A 198 -5.20 10.55 -0.12
CA MET A 198 -5.98 11.76 0.11
C MET A 198 -5.05 12.90 0.52
N LYS A 199 -5.36 14.09 0.03
CA LYS A 199 -4.63 15.33 0.33
C LYS A 199 -5.33 16.08 1.48
N PRO A 200 -4.61 16.99 2.15
CA PRO A 200 -5.22 17.87 3.13
C PRO A 200 -6.37 18.68 2.51
N GLY A 201 -7.51 18.74 3.19
CA GLY A 201 -8.75 19.38 2.75
C GLY A 201 -9.66 18.47 1.93
N ASP A 202 -9.25 17.24 1.60
CA ASP A 202 -10.15 16.29 0.96
C ASP A 202 -11.23 15.84 1.95
N ARG A 203 -12.45 15.64 1.43
CA ARG A 203 -13.57 15.09 2.19
C ARG A 203 -14.19 13.93 1.42
N ARG A 204 -14.50 12.84 2.14
CA ARG A 204 -15.21 11.67 1.60
C ARG A 204 -16.42 11.37 2.46
N GLN A 205 -17.56 11.13 1.82
CA GLN A 205 -18.83 10.85 2.49
C GLN A 205 -19.41 9.57 1.91
N PHE A 206 -19.82 8.65 2.78
CA PHE A 206 -20.42 7.39 2.39
C PHE A 206 -21.79 7.24 3.05
N ALA A 207 -22.77 6.75 2.28
CA ALA A 207 -24.09 6.41 2.79
C ALA A 207 -24.04 5.14 3.67
N ALA A 208 -25.06 4.96 4.53
CA ALA A 208 -25.19 3.74 5.33
C ALA A 208 -25.27 2.51 4.41
N GLY A 209 -24.47 1.48 4.70
CA GLY A 209 -24.40 0.28 3.87
C GLY A 209 -23.62 0.42 2.55
N GLN A 210 -23.08 1.61 2.22
CA GLN A 210 -22.20 1.77 1.05
C GLN A 210 -20.78 1.31 1.36
N LEU A 211 -20.29 1.60 2.57
CA LEU A 211 -18.96 1.21 3.04
C LEU A 211 -19.09 -0.02 3.93
N GLY A 212 -18.36 -1.09 3.62
CA GLY A 212 -18.30 -2.32 4.42
C GLY A 212 -16.99 -2.48 5.18
N ARG A 213 -15.87 -2.00 4.64
CA ARG A 213 -14.58 -2.02 5.33
C ARG A 213 -13.73 -0.82 4.95
N ALA A 214 -13.09 -0.21 5.94
CA ALA A 214 -12.19 0.91 5.74
C ALA A 214 -10.81 0.62 6.34
N VAL A 215 -9.78 1.00 5.59
CA VAL A 215 -8.41 1.07 6.08
C VAL A 215 -7.92 2.48 5.83
N VAL A 216 -7.60 3.19 6.91
CA VAL A 216 -7.13 4.57 6.86
C VAL A 216 -5.75 4.61 7.52
N GLY A 217 -4.74 5.06 6.79
CA GLY A 217 -3.40 5.29 7.31
C GLY A 217 -3.18 6.76 7.68
N ASN A 218 -2.27 7.03 8.61
CA ASN A 218 -2.04 8.36 9.17
C ASN A 218 -3.30 8.96 9.83
N VAL A 219 -3.88 8.22 10.76
CA VAL A 219 -5.17 8.52 11.41
C VAL A 219 -5.11 9.80 12.25
N SER A 220 -3.92 10.21 12.69
CA SER A 220 -3.72 11.46 13.45
C SER A 220 -4.19 12.71 12.69
N ASP A 221 -4.18 12.67 11.36
CA ASP A 221 -4.62 13.76 10.49
C ASP A 221 -5.96 13.45 9.80
N VAL A 222 -6.76 12.52 10.34
CA VAL A 222 -8.07 12.15 9.78
C VAL A 222 -9.16 12.26 10.84
N ARG A 223 -10.14 13.11 10.56
CA ARG A 223 -11.36 13.22 11.37
C ARG A 223 -12.47 12.37 10.75
N VAL A 224 -12.98 11.41 11.51
CA VAL A 224 -14.14 10.62 11.11
C VAL A 224 -15.34 11.02 11.96
N GLU A 225 -16.42 11.39 11.29
CA GLU A 225 -17.68 11.76 11.91
C GLU A 225 -18.80 10.85 11.42
N ARG A 226 -19.67 10.43 12.33
CA ARG A 226 -20.88 9.65 12.05
C ARG A 226 -22.08 10.51 12.37
N ALA A 227 -22.88 10.87 11.36
CA ALA A 227 -24.04 11.74 11.54
C ALA A 227 -23.73 13.03 12.34
N GLY A 228 -22.52 13.59 12.19
CA GLY A 228 -22.05 14.80 12.88
C GLY A 228 -21.48 14.58 14.29
N GLN A 229 -21.30 13.34 14.74
CA GLN A 229 -20.60 13.02 15.99
C GLN A 229 -19.20 12.47 15.68
N PRO A 230 -18.13 12.99 16.31
CA PRO A 230 -16.78 12.46 16.13
C PRO A 230 -16.71 11.02 16.64
N VAL A 231 -16.16 10.14 15.82
CA VAL A 231 -15.95 8.74 16.14
C VAL A 231 -14.53 8.56 16.66
N ASP A 232 -14.40 8.06 17.89
CA ASP A 232 -13.09 7.71 18.44
C ASP A 232 -12.55 6.44 17.75
N MET A 233 -11.41 6.57 17.07
CA MET A 233 -10.75 5.50 16.33
C MET A 233 -9.63 4.81 17.12
N THR A 234 -9.36 5.27 18.35
CA THR A 234 -8.33 4.73 19.25
C THR A 234 -8.39 3.21 19.43
N PRO A 235 -9.58 2.55 19.52
CA PRO A 235 -9.66 1.09 19.67
C PRO A 235 -9.13 0.28 18.47
N TRP A 236 -9.06 0.88 17.28
CA TRP A 236 -8.65 0.20 16.04
C TRP A 236 -7.30 0.68 15.51
N LEU A 237 -6.61 1.55 16.26
CA LEU A 237 -5.33 2.13 15.89
C LEU A 237 -4.19 1.14 16.15
N LYS A 238 -3.53 0.66 15.09
CA LYS A 238 -2.24 -0.06 15.17
C LYS A 238 -1.20 0.67 14.34
N SER A 239 -0.15 1.18 14.99
CA SER A 239 0.99 1.83 14.31
C SER A 239 0.58 2.96 13.34
N ASN A 240 -0.34 3.83 13.78
CA ASN A 240 -0.91 4.93 12.98
C ASN A 240 -1.74 4.49 11.75
N VAL A 241 -2.29 3.27 11.79
CA VAL A 241 -3.26 2.76 10.80
C VAL A 241 -4.50 2.26 11.53
N ALA A 242 -5.68 2.75 11.14
CA ALA A 242 -6.96 2.27 11.62
C ALA A 242 -7.55 1.28 10.61
N ARG A 243 -7.93 0.10 11.10
CA ARG A 243 -8.61 -0.94 10.31
C ARG A 243 -9.91 -1.28 11.00
N PHE A 244 -11.03 -0.99 10.36
CA PHE A 244 -12.35 -1.30 10.92
C PHE A 244 -13.30 -1.73 9.81
N ALA A 245 -14.24 -2.60 10.18
CA ALA A 245 -15.39 -2.90 9.36
C ALA A 245 -16.49 -1.87 9.67
N VAL A 246 -17.37 -1.63 8.72
CA VAL A 246 -18.50 -0.72 8.86
C VAL A 246 -19.75 -1.56 8.73
N SER A 247 -20.56 -1.60 9.79
CA SER A 247 -21.84 -2.29 9.80
C SER A 247 -22.85 -1.59 8.89
N SER A 248 -23.94 -2.29 8.54
CA SER A 248 -25.00 -1.74 7.67
C SER A 248 -25.67 -0.46 8.23
N ASP A 249 -25.52 -0.19 9.52
CA ASP A 249 -25.97 1.03 10.20
C ASP A 249 -24.95 2.20 10.13
N GLY A 250 -23.78 1.98 9.54
CA GLY A 250 -22.66 2.93 9.49
C GLY A 250 -21.81 2.97 10.76
N SER A 251 -21.97 2.03 11.70
CA SER A 251 -21.11 1.95 12.89
C SER A 251 -19.78 1.26 12.57
N PRO A 252 -18.65 1.81 13.03
CA PRO A 252 -17.38 1.10 12.97
C PRO A 252 -17.42 -0.07 13.95
N VAL A 253 -17.19 -1.27 13.45
CA VAL A 253 -17.05 -2.50 14.22
C VAL A 253 -15.68 -3.10 13.99
N THR A 254 -15.18 -3.84 14.98
CA THR A 254 -13.94 -4.58 14.84
C THR A 254 -14.07 -5.52 13.64
N ALA A 255 -13.17 -5.37 12.67
CA ALA A 255 -13.12 -6.29 11.54
C ALA A 255 -12.82 -7.68 12.10
N ALA A 256 -13.72 -8.64 11.89
CA ALA A 256 -13.43 -10.05 12.12
C ALA A 256 -12.25 -10.43 11.22
N GLU A 257 -11.22 -11.02 11.83
CA GLU A 257 -9.97 -11.45 11.18
C GLU A 257 -10.22 -12.58 10.18
#